data_AF-A0AAW2G9C0-F1
#
_entry.id   AF-A0AAW2G9C0-F1
#
_cell.length_a   1.000
_cell.length_b   1.000
_cell.length_c   1.000
_cell.angle_alpha   90.00
_cell.angle_beta   90.00
_cell.angle_gamma   90.00
#
_symmetry.space_group_name_H-M   'P 1'
#
loop_
_entity.id
_entity.type
_entity.pdbx_description
1 polymer ?
#
loop_
_entity_poly.entity_id
_entity_poly.type
_entity_poly.pdbx_seq_one_letter_code
_entity_poly.pdbx_strand_id
1 'polypeptide(L)'
;MRRATWLLFVSTLLFVQRTHVSRAQRTHARQGLNRESPTVKIPGQGVVLGKEVAFSNSVRLTQYLGIPYAQPPIGNLRFARPVTDPLPSWNDVKNATQFAPSCQQAPTQLKLHEKLYKRLLPPDMPDPGFSEDCLFLNIFVPNEGSRQSDRLPVMVWFHGGDFNTGTPAIWDASIFVTKQKVLVVTVAYRLNILGFFTTTDSEASGNYGMFDQIAALDWIKRNIKYFNGSPSNIVIYGHSSGAISVGLHMLSPLSRGKFHKAIAMSGDAIASVGTLERERPVVSNVAEKFGCDPRPSSALMLCLRRLPADLMVKLTSDIETWGPIIDAETNNETEPFLAQHPKDILESGNFNAVPLIAGYTNNEQVLAYMELASSQSSEGGLSSENFESMITDEFTAAVPDDNSTCESKPEMVTNAVLFFYRPYPATTNMTVFRDRYLDLQTEKNFAAGLTLLAGKVAKRRAPAFVYRFDYRPKTQPVTKDVPEWAGVPHMFELPFVWGLPYLMGAGAMQWIFNDKKMSDVMMTMLATFAKTGDPSLTSGTGSIKWEPYTQDNPRMLIIDKNVEMNEPDAVDYKALAFWNEYYPQIVMEATNNCCNVTSAAITWRIFSCSVYLGGTMVTLALHRFQF
;
A
#
# COMPACT_ATOMS: atom_id res chain seq x y z
N MET A 1 48.58 -55.40 -9.38
CA MET A 1 49.20 -55.68 -10.70
C MET A 1 48.11 -56.22 -11.63
N ARG A 2 47.26 -55.35 -12.20
CA ARG A 2 47.31 -54.82 -13.58
C ARG A 2 47.58 -55.87 -14.68
N ARG A 3 46.52 -56.23 -15.41
CA ARG A 3 46.49 -56.70 -16.80
C ARG A 3 45.25 -56.06 -17.42
N ALA A 4 45.17 -55.58 -18.64
CA ALA A 4 46.12 -55.15 -19.65
C ALA A 4 45.24 -54.27 -20.58
N THR A 5 45.74 -53.14 -21.08
CA THR A 5 44.95 -52.23 -21.94
C THR A 5 45.86 -51.61 -22.98
N TRP A 6 45.65 -51.97 -24.24
CA TRP A 6 46.19 -51.43 -25.50
C TRP A 6 45.17 -51.83 -26.58
N LEU A 7 44.77 -51.11 -27.63
CA LEU A 7 44.91 -49.73 -28.12
C LEU A 7 43.88 -49.58 -29.28
N LEU A 8 43.38 -48.35 -29.49
CA LEU A 8 43.09 -47.63 -30.76
C LEU A 8 41.99 -48.06 -31.77
N PHE A 9 41.13 -47.05 -32.05
CA PHE A 9 40.48 -46.60 -33.32
C PHE A 9 39.43 -47.50 -34.01
N VAL A 10 38.35 -47.04 -34.66
CA VAL A 10 37.58 -45.77 -34.82
C VAL A 10 36.25 -46.15 -35.54
N SER A 11 35.22 -45.31 -35.38
CA SER A 11 34.05 -45.08 -36.26
C SER A 11 32.71 -45.82 -36.07
N THR A 12 31.70 -44.98 -35.78
CA THR A 12 30.29 -44.98 -36.23
C THR A 12 29.37 -46.15 -35.92
N LEU A 13 28.43 -45.92 -34.98
CA LEU A 13 27.00 -46.11 -35.21
C LEU A 13 26.17 -45.39 -34.14
N LEU A 14 25.34 -44.47 -34.64
CA LEU A 14 24.21 -43.84 -33.95
C LEU A 14 23.25 -44.93 -33.44
N PHE A 15 22.70 -44.80 -32.22
CA PHE A 15 21.26 -44.98 -31.92
C PHE A 15 20.94 -44.68 -30.44
N VAL A 16 20.15 -43.61 -30.25
CA VAL A 16 19.01 -43.47 -29.33
C VAL A 16 19.27 -43.48 -27.81
N GLN A 17 19.40 -42.28 -27.24
CA GLN A 17 18.84 -41.97 -25.91
C GLN A 17 17.44 -41.36 -26.09
N ARG A 18 16.44 -42.01 -25.47
CA ARG A 18 15.09 -41.51 -25.31
C ARG A 18 15.11 -40.30 -24.36
N THR A 19 14.93 -39.11 -24.90
CA THR A 19 14.48 -37.93 -24.14
C THR A 19 12.96 -38.02 -23.95
N HIS A 20 12.50 -38.10 -22.72
CA HIS A 20 11.10 -37.85 -22.37
C HIS A 20 10.80 -36.36 -22.58
N VAL A 21 10.30 -36.02 -23.76
CA VAL A 21 9.66 -34.72 -24.02
C VAL A 21 8.25 -34.81 -23.45
N SER A 22 7.98 -34.06 -22.38
CA SER A 22 6.61 -33.84 -21.94
C SER A 22 5.88 -33.06 -23.02
N ARG A 23 4.85 -33.68 -23.58
CA ARG A 23 4.02 -33.11 -24.63
C ARG A 23 3.15 -32.05 -23.99
N ALA A 24 3.56 -30.78 -24.08
CA ALA A 24 2.73 -29.64 -23.72
C ALA A 24 1.40 -29.75 -24.49
N GLN A 25 0.30 -29.93 -23.75
CA GLN A 25 -1.04 -29.86 -24.33
C GLN A 25 -1.27 -28.42 -24.80
N ARG A 26 -1.18 -28.23 -26.12
CA ARG A 26 -1.69 -27.04 -26.80
C ARG A 26 -3.20 -26.97 -26.57
N THR A 27 -3.64 -26.13 -25.64
CA THR A 27 -5.00 -25.60 -25.68
C THR A 27 -5.10 -24.68 -26.88
N HIS A 28 -5.79 -25.14 -27.93
CA HIS A 28 -6.11 -24.32 -29.08
C HIS A 28 -7.02 -23.17 -28.63
N ALA A 29 -6.45 -21.98 -28.46
CA ALA A 29 -7.20 -20.76 -28.67
C ALA A 29 -7.74 -20.83 -30.12
N ARG A 30 -9.06 -20.93 -30.29
CA ARG A 30 -9.69 -20.59 -31.57
C ARG A 30 -9.49 -19.08 -31.77
N GLN A 31 -8.32 -18.70 -32.26
CA GLN A 31 -8.13 -17.43 -32.93
C GLN A 31 -9.09 -17.43 -34.12
N GLY A 32 -10.03 -16.50 -34.15
CA GLY A 32 -10.80 -16.23 -35.35
C GLY A 32 -9.81 -15.91 -36.47
N LEU A 33 -9.79 -16.74 -37.51
CA LEU A 33 -9.03 -16.48 -38.73
C LEU A 33 -9.47 -15.11 -39.28
N ASN A 34 -8.49 -14.21 -39.50
CA ASN A 34 -8.60 -12.85 -40.08
C ASN A 34 -8.64 -11.61 -39.15
N ARG A 35 -8.21 -11.67 -37.88
CA ARG A 35 -7.94 -10.44 -37.12
C ARG A 35 -6.44 -10.21 -36.88
N GLU A 36 -5.95 -9.06 -37.34
CA GLU A 36 -4.61 -8.58 -36.98
C GLU A 36 -4.51 -8.43 -35.46
N SER A 37 -3.36 -8.80 -34.93
CA SER A 37 -3.09 -8.66 -33.50
C SER A 37 -3.03 -7.17 -33.13
N PRO A 38 -3.59 -6.77 -31.97
CA PRO A 38 -3.71 -5.35 -31.63
C PRO A 38 -2.33 -4.74 -31.40
N THR A 39 -2.03 -3.63 -32.08
CA THR A 39 -0.77 -2.90 -31.95
C THR A 39 -1.00 -1.45 -31.55
N VAL A 40 -0.07 -0.88 -30.78
CA VAL A 40 -0.09 0.53 -30.37
C VAL A 40 1.30 1.13 -30.58
N LYS A 41 1.37 2.27 -31.25
CA LYS A 41 2.60 3.06 -31.38
C LYS A 41 2.73 4.01 -30.20
N ILE A 42 3.77 3.85 -29.40
CA ILE A 42 4.14 4.73 -28.29
C ILE A 42 5.20 5.71 -28.80
N PRO A 43 4.93 7.02 -28.88
CA PRO A 43 5.91 7.99 -29.33
C PRO A 43 7.19 7.94 -28.50
N GLY A 44 8.34 7.94 -29.17
CA GLY A 44 9.66 7.89 -28.51
C GLY A 44 10.10 6.50 -28.03
N GLN A 45 9.24 5.48 -28.03
CA GLN A 45 9.62 4.12 -27.62
C GLN A 45 9.48 3.07 -28.73
N GLY A 46 8.48 3.17 -29.61
CA GLY A 46 8.26 2.21 -30.70
C GLY A 46 6.86 1.61 -30.69
N VAL A 47 6.66 0.47 -31.36
CA VAL A 47 5.35 -0.21 -31.47
C VAL A 47 5.29 -1.41 -30.52
N VAL A 48 4.19 -1.57 -29.78
CA VAL A 48 3.91 -2.76 -28.98
C VAL A 48 2.81 -3.62 -29.60
N LEU A 49 2.95 -4.94 -29.46
CA LEU A 49 1.97 -5.96 -29.82
C LEU A 49 1.28 -6.47 -28.55
N GLY A 50 -0.04 -6.28 -28.45
CA GLY A 50 -0.85 -6.76 -27.34
C GLY A 50 -1.50 -8.13 -27.61
N LYS A 51 -2.16 -8.66 -26.59
CA LYS A 51 -2.91 -9.93 -26.63
C LYS A 51 -4.40 -9.67 -26.45
N GLU A 52 -5.21 -10.17 -27.38
CA GLU A 52 -6.66 -10.15 -27.21
C GLU A 52 -7.11 -11.37 -26.38
N VAL A 53 -7.95 -11.14 -25.37
CA VAL A 53 -8.51 -12.17 -24.49
C VAL A 53 -10.03 -12.14 -24.60
N ALA A 54 -10.63 -13.29 -24.92
CA ALA A 54 -12.07 -13.42 -25.12
C ALA A 54 -12.70 -14.20 -23.95
N PHE A 55 -13.71 -13.62 -23.31
CA PHE A 55 -14.53 -14.28 -22.29
C PHE A 55 -15.81 -14.87 -22.89
N SER A 56 -16.32 -14.26 -23.95
CA SER A 56 -17.44 -14.76 -24.75
C SER A 56 -17.30 -14.28 -26.19
N ASN A 57 -18.26 -14.63 -27.05
CA ASN A 57 -18.27 -14.17 -28.44
C ASN A 57 -18.39 -12.63 -28.55
N SER A 58 -19.02 -11.97 -27.57
CA SER A 58 -19.18 -10.51 -27.52
C SER A 58 -18.20 -9.82 -26.58
N VAL A 59 -17.80 -10.45 -25.47
CA VAL A 59 -16.96 -9.81 -24.44
C VAL A 59 -15.49 -10.15 -24.66
N ARG A 60 -14.70 -9.14 -25.00
CA ARG A 60 -13.24 -9.24 -25.20
C ARG A 60 -12.52 -8.10 -24.48
N LEU A 61 -11.24 -8.27 -24.22
CA LEU A 61 -10.31 -7.19 -23.88
C LEU A 61 -9.01 -7.32 -24.66
N THR A 62 -8.20 -6.26 -24.64
CA THR A 62 -6.80 -6.29 -25.06
C THR A 62 -5.90 -6.05 -23.86
N GLN A 63 -4.87 -6.87 -23.71
CA GLN A 63 -3.82 -6.76 -22.71
C GLN A 63 -2.51 -6.31 -23.38
N TYR A 64 -1.83 -5.34 -22.79
CA TYR A 64 -0.44 -4.99 -23.11
C TYR A 64 0.40 -5.12 -21.84
N LEU A 65 1.23 -6.14 -21.79
CA LEU A 65 1.94 -6.57 -20.58
C LEU A 65 3.45 -6.31 -20.72
N GLY A 66 4.10 -5.90 -19.63
CA GLY A 66 5.55 -5.71 -19.61
C GLY A 66 6.05 -4.50 -20.41
N ILE A 67 5.36 -3.35 -20.36
CA ILE A 67 5.82 -2.12 -21.01
C ILE A 67 6.77 -1.36 -20.08
N PRO A 68 8.03 -1.09 -20.47
CA PRO A 68 8.97 -0.37 -19.62
C PRO A 68 8.62 1.12 -19.54
N TYR A 69 8.52 1.65 -18.33
CA TYR A 69 8.25 3.07 -18.08
C TYR A 69 9.47 3.88 -17.62
N ALA A 70 10.60 3.20 -17.36
CA ALA A 70 11.88 3.78 -16.99
C ALA A 70 13.03 2.87 -17.44
N GLN A 71 14.27 3.36 -17.37
CA GLN A 71 15.47 2.53 -17.57
C GLN A 71 15.61 1.47 -16.48
N PRO A 72 16.19 0.30 -16.77
CA PRO A 72 16.45 -0.74 -15.77
C PRO A 72 17.32 -0.20 -14.61
N PRO A 73 16.90 -0.33 -13.34
CA PRO A 73 17.61 0.25 -12.19
C PRO A 73 18.78 -0.64 -11.71
N ILE A 74 19.62 -1.06 -12.66
CA ILE A 74 20.74 -1.99 -12.45
C ILE A 74 22.09 -1.27 -12.42
N GLY A 75 23.09 -1.90 -11.81
CA GLY A 75 24.45 -1.38 -11.73
C GLY A 75 24.48 0.00 -11.05
N ASN A 76 24.96 1.03 -11.75
CA ASN A 76 25.05 2.38 -11.20
C ASN A 76 23.68 3.04 -10.97
N LEU A 77 22.61 2.54 -11.62
CA LEU A 77 21.24 3.03 -11.41
C LEU A 77 20.56 2.38 -10.19
N ARG A 78 21.21 1.40 -9.55
CA ARG A 78 20.76 0.87 -8.27
C ARG A 78 20.94 1.93 -7.18
N PHE A 79 19.93 2.07 -6.33
CA PHE A 79 19.85 3.11 -5.31
C PHE A 79 19.94 4.52 -5.91
N ALA A 80 19.36 4.70 -7.09
CA ALA A 80 19.17 5.98 -7.73
C ALA A 80 17.72 6.10 -8.20
N ARG A 81 17.29 7.33 -8.48
CA ARG A 81 15.97 7.58 -9.06
C ARG A 81 15.82 6.94 -10.43
N PRO A 82 14.59 6.58 -10.84
CA PRO A 82 14.35 6.03 -12.17
C PRO A 82 14.72 7.06 -13.24
N VAL A 83 15.54 6.64 -14.21
CA VAL A 83 15.86 7.45 -15.39
C VAL A 83 14.75 7.27 -16.42
N THR A 84 14.12 8.38 -16.81
CA THR A 84 13.00 8.37 -17.77
C THR A 84 13.32 9.11 -19.08
N ASP A 85 14.51 9.66 -19.23
CA ASP A 85 14.97 10.30 -20.46
C ASP A 85 16.42 9.89 -20.80
N PRO A 86 16.65 9.21 -21.94
CA PRO A 86 15.61 8.63 -22.80
C PRO A 86 14.90 7.46 -22.13
N LEU A 87 13.66 7.17 -22.53
CA LEU A 87 13.00 5.90 -22.21
C LEU A 87 13.61 4.74 -23.02
N PRO A 88 13.51 3.48 -22.56
CA PRO A 88 13.83 2.33 -23.40
C PRO A 88 13.01 2.33 -24.69
N SER A 89 13.70 2.31 -25.83
CA SER A 89 13.10 2.36 -27.17
C SER A 89 13.55 1.20 -28.05
N TRP A 90 12.75 0.85 -29.05
CA TRP A 90 12.96 -0.26 -29.98
C TRP A 90 12.49 0.11 -31.39
N ASN A 91 13.15 -0.46 -32.41
CA ASN A 91 12.81 -0.21 -33.82
C ASN A 91 11.73 -1.18 -34.33
N ASP A 92 11.82 -2.46 -33.97
CA ASP A 92 10.88 -3.51 -34.37
C ASP A 92 9.67 -3.58 -33.43
N VAL A 93 8.63 -4.34 -33.79
CA VAL A 93 7.45 -4.49 -32.92
C VAL A 93 7.83 -5.27 -31.65
N LYS A 94 7.72 -4.65 -30.47
CA LYS A 94 7.95 -5.31 -29.17
C LYS A 94 6.75 -6.16 -28.79
N ASN A 95 7.00 -7.42 -28.45
CA ASN A 95 5.97 -8.33 -27.95
C ASN A 95 5.60 -7.97 -26.50
N ALA A 96 4.38 -7.48 -26.27
CA ALA A 96 3.83 -7.09 -24.96
C ALA A 96 2.65 -8.00 -24.57
N THR A 97 2.83 -9.32 -24.72
CA THR A 97 1.79 -10.33 -24.47
C THR A 97 2.01 -11.16 -23.20
N GLN A 98 3.11 -10.91 -22.48
CA GLN A 98 3.51 -11.61 -21.26
C GLN A 98 3.97 -10.60 -20.21
N PHE A 99 3.73 -10.92 -18.93
CA PHE A 99 4.23 -10.11 -17.84
C PHE A 99 5.76 -10.10 -17.84
N ALA A 100 6.35 -8.92 -17.62
CA ALA A 100 7.76 -8.79 -17.31
C ALA A 100 8.03 -9.26 -15.86
N PRO A 101 9.29 -9.59 -15.52
CA PRO A 101 9.66 -9.99 -14.17
C PRO A 101 9.17 -9.03 -13.09
N SER A 102 8.77 -9.58 -11.94
CA SER A 102 8.47 -8.79 -10.75
C SER A 102 9.77 -8.25 -10.14
N CYS A 103 9.68 -7.17 -9.35
CA CYS A 103 10.86 -6.67 -8.66
C CYS A 103 11.43 -7.69 -7.67
N GLN A 104 12.76 -7.72 -7.56
CA GLN A 104 13.49 -8.64 -6.70
C GLN A 104 12.95 -8.60 -5.25
N GLN A 105 12.55 -9.77 -4.75
CA GLN A 105 11.99 -9.97 -3.42
C GLN A 105 12.25 -11.41 -2.95
N ALA A 106 12.09 -11.69 -1.65
CA ALA A 106 12.31 -13.02 -1.10
C ALA A 106 11.10 -13.94 -1.38
N PRO A 107 11.24 -15.06 -2.12
CA PRO A 107 10.10 -15.91 -2.51
C PRO A 107 9.39 -16.61 -1.34
N THR A 108 10.05 -16.80 -0.19
CA THR A 108 9.61 -17.72 0.87
C THR A 108 8.99 -17.07 2.10
N GLN A 109 8.78 -15.75 2.12
CA GLN A 109 8.33 -15.01 3.31
C GLN A 109 6.93 -14.39 3.18
N LEU A 110 6.01 -15.09 2.52
CA LEU A 110 4.64 -14.57 2.42
C LEU A 110 3.94 -14.57 3.78
N LYS A 111 3.29 -13.45 4.13
CA LYS A 111 2.43 -13.34 5.32
C LYS A 111 1.15 -14.17 5.14
N LEU A 112 0.46 -14.52 6.23
CA LEU A 112 -0.71 -15.40 6.15
C LEU A 112 -1.80 -14.86 5.23
N HIS A 113 -2.08 -13.56 5.27
CA HIS A 113 -3.06 -12.93 4.38
C HIS A 113 -2.68 -13.09 2.89
N GLU A 114 -1.40 -12.94 2.53
CA GLU A 114 -0.91 -13.15 1.15
C GLU A 114 -1.02 -14.63 0.74
N LYS A 115 -0.68 -15.55 1.66
CA LYS A 115 -0.83 -17.00 1.44
C LYS A 115 -2.29 -17.36 1.18
N LEU A 116 -3.23 -16.83 1.97
CA LEU A 116 -4.65 -17.06 1.81
C LEU A 116 -5.16 -16.49 0.49
N TYR A 117 -4.79 -15.26 0.14
CA TYR A 117 -5.18 -14.67 -1.14
C TYR A 117 -4.66 -15.48 -2.34
N LYS A 118 -3.37 -15.87 -2.34
CA LYS A 118 -2.78 -16.67 -3.43
C LYS A 118 -3.46 -18.01 -3.64
N ARG A 119 -4.02 -18.64 -2.58
CA ARG A 119 -4.79 -19.89 -2.71
C ARG A 119 -6.11 -19.72 -3.47
N LEU A 120 -6.62 -18.49 -3.59
CA LEU A 120 -7.84 -18.18 -4.36
C LEU A 120 -7.54 -18.05 -5.85
N LEU A 121 -6.27 -17.87 -6.23
CA LEU A 121 -5.85 -17.70 -7.61
C LEU A 121 -5.72 -19.07 -8.30
N PRO A 122 -5.94 -19.14 -9.63
CA PRO A 122 -5.71 -20.36 -10.40
C PRO A 122 -4.25 -20.82 -10.32
N PRO A 123 -4.00 -22.14 -10.29
CA PRO A 123 -2.64 -22.68 -10.17
C PRO A 123 -1.77 -22.43 -11.41
N ASP A 124 -2.39 -22.10 -12.55
CA ASP A 124 -1.74 -21.79 -13.82
C ASP A 124 -1.50 -20.28 -14.03
N MET A 125 -1.69 -19.47 -12.98
CA MET A 125 -1.34 -18.05 -13.04
C MET A 125 0.13 -17.87 -13.46
N PRO A 126 0.42 -16.96 -14.40
CA PRO A 126 1.79 -16.72 -14.83
C PRO A 126 2.66 -16.27 -13.66
N ASP A 127 3.76 -16.98 -13.44
CA ASP A 127 4.85 -16.51 -12.58
C ASP A 127 5.93 -15.89 -13.46
N PRO A 128 6.06 -14.55 -13.48
CA PRO A 128 7.06 -13.89 -14.29
C PRO A 128 8.48 -13.96 -13.68
N GLY A 129 8.63 -14.56 -12.49
CA GLY A 129 9.89 -14.57 -11.75
C GLY A 129 10.28 -13.20 -11.21
N PHE A 130 11.54 -13.08 -10.78
CA PHE A 130 12.10 -11.88 -10.16
C PHE A 130 13.32 -11.35 -10.92
N SER A 131 13.45 -10.04 -10.99
CA SER A 131 14.60 -9.33 -11.59
C SER A 131 14.76 -7.94 -10.96
N GLU A 132 15.96 -7.37 -11.01
CA GLU A 132 16.17 -5.94 -10.77
C GLU A 132 15.67 -5.09 -11.94
N ASP A 133 15.75 -5.61 -13.16
CA ASP A 133 15.05 -5.02 -14.31
C ASP A 133 13.57 -5.35 -14.19
N CYS A 134 12.83 -4.48 -13.49
CA CYS A 134 11.43 -4.70 -13.12
C CYS A 134 10.52 -3.47 -13.29
N LEU A 135 11.01 -2.35 -13.81
CA LEU A 135 10.23 -1.09 -13.95
C LEU A 135 9.29 -1.13 -15.16
N PHE A 136 8.29 -2.00 -15.05
CA PHE A 136 7.28 -2.27 -16.08
C PHE A 136 5.86 -1.99 -15.56
N LEU A 137 4.98 -1.70 -16.51
CA LEU A 137 3.54 -1.61 -16.27
C LEU A 137 2.77 -2.49 -17.26
N ASN A 138 1.53 -2.80 -16.89
CA ASN A 138 0.60 -3.61 -17.68
C ASN A 138 -0.70 -2.84 -17.89
N ILE A 139 -1.29 -2.92 -19.08
CA ILE A 139 -2.48 -2.16 -19.47
C ILE A 139 -3.57 -3.12 -19.92
N PHE A 140 -4.75 -3.00 -19.31
CA PHE A 140 -5.94 -3.79 -19.62
C PHE A 140 -7.00 -2.88 -20.21
N VAL A 141 -7.35 -3.10 -21.48
CA VAL A 141 -8.25 -2.26 -22.25
C VAL A 141 -9.50 -3.05 -22.65
N PRO A 142 -10.71 -2.69 -22.19
CA PRO A 142 -11.93 -3.37 -22.60
C PRO A 142 -12.19 -3.16 -24.09
N ASN A 143 -12.62 -4.21 -24.78
CA ASN A 143 -12.75 -4.21 -26.23
C ASN A 143 -14.24 -4.07 -26.59
N GLU A 144 -14.79 -2.85 -26.59
CA GLU A 144 -16.11 -2.56 -27.19
C GLU A 144 -16.39 -1.04 -27.31
N GLY A 145 -16.80 -0.62 -28.52
CA GLY A 145 -17.84 0.39 -28.79
C GLY A 145 -17.66 1.85 -28.38
N SER A 146 -16.57 2.27 -27.71
CA SER A 146 -16.38 3.70 -27.46
C SER A 146 -16.25 4.42 -28.81
N ARG A 147 -17.15 5.36 -29.10
CA ARG A 147 -16.87 6.38 -30.11
C ARG A 147 -15.47 6.90 -29.82
N GLN A 148 -14.64 7.10 -30.85
CA GLN A 148 -13.26 7.62 -30.68
C GLN A 148 -13.19 8.94 -29.87
N SER A 149 -14.33 9.59 -29.62
CA SER A 149 -14.48 10.77 -28.75
C SER A 149 -14.40 10.48 -27.24
N ASP A 150 -14.77 9.29 -26.76
CA ASP A 150 -15.01 9.04 -25.33
C ASP A 150 -13.90 8.19 -24.73
N ARG A 151 -12.82 8.85 -24.28
CA ARG A 151 -11.69 8.19 -23.62
C ARG A 151 -12.11 7.62 -22.25
N LEU A 152 -11.63 6.42 -21.94
CA LEU A 152 -11.97 5.68 -20.73
C LEU A 152 -11.30 6.30 -19.48
N PRO A 153 -11.96 6.30 -18.30
CA PRO A 153 -11.27 6.51 -17.03
C PRO A 153 -10.14 5.50 -16.86
N VAL A 154 -9.00 5.97 -16.34
CA VAL A 154 -7.79 5.17 -16.16
C VAL A 154 -7.59 4.93 -14.66
N MET A 155 -7.68 3.68 -14.23
CA MET A 155 -7.41 3.28 -12.86
C MET A 155 -6.00 2.69 -12.76
N VAL A 156 -5.13 3.30 -11.96
CA VAL A 156 -3.71 2.93 -11.80
C VAL A 156 -3.51 2.26 -10.46
N TRP A 157 -3.19 0.97 -10.48
CA TRP A 157 -3.03 0.12 -9.31
C TRP A 157 -1.59 0.13 -8.79
N PHE A 158 -1.45 0.51 -7.53
CA PHE A 158 -0.26 0.24 -6.73
C PHE A 158 -0.54 -0.95 -5.82
N HIS A 159 0.22 -2.04 -6.00
CA HIS A 159 0.04 -3.25 -5.21
C HIS A 159 0.54 -3.08 -3.77
N GLY A 160 0.01 -3.88 -2.85
CA GLY A 160 0.49 -3.99 -1.48
C GLY A 160 1.68 -4.96 -1.32
N GLY A 161 1.95 -5.33 -0.07
CA GLY A 161 3.08 -6.21 0.33
C GLY A 161 4.09 -5.50 1.24
N ASP A 162 3.62 -4.58 2.10
CA ASP A 162 4.42 -3.86 3.10
C ASP A 162 5.75 -3.28 2.58
N PHE A 163 5.74 -2.80 1.33
CA PHE A 163 6.93 -2.32 0.60
C PHE A 163 8.07 -3.35 0.46
N ASN A 164 7.87 -4.60 0.85
CA ASN A 164 8.86 -5.68 0.87
C ASN A 164 8.66 -6.69 -0.26
N THR A 165 7.40 -7.03 -0.49
CA THR A 165 6.93 -8.04 -1.44
C THR A 165 5.83 -7.46 -2.32
N GLY A 166 5.38 -8.25 -3.29
CA GLY A 166 4.26 -7.92 -4.16
C GLY A 166 4.62 -7.91 -5.63
N THR A 167 3.59 -8.02 -6.46
CA THR A 167 3.75 -8.07 -7.92
C THR A 167 2.51 -7.49 -8.59
N PRO A 168 2.65 -6.79 -9.73
CA PRO A 168 1.50 -6.37 -10.53
C PRO A 168 0.84 -7.53 -11.30
N ALA A 169 1.49 -8.70 -11.40
CA ALA A 169 1.07 -9.80 -12.29
C ALA A 169 -0.11 -10.64 -11.77
N ILE A 170 -0.30 -10.72 -10.44
CA ILE A 170 -1.40 -11.48 -9.84
C ILE A 170 -2.75 -10.75 -9.91
N TRP A 171 -2.72 -9.45 -10.19
CA TRP A 171 -3.89 -8.59 -10.23
C TRP A 171 -4.47 -8.54 -11.65
N ASP A 172 -5.05 -9.64 -12.10
CA ASP A 172 -5.68 -9.71 -13.42
C ASP A 172 -6.95 -8.86 -13.46
N ALA A 173 -6.86 -7.68 -14.09
CA ALA A 173 -7.97 -6.75 -14.20
C ALA A 173 -9.05 -7.20 -15.19
N SER A 174 -8.86 -8.31 -15.91
CA SER A 174 -9.67 -8.66 -17.09
C SER A 174 -11.17 -8.74 -16.82
N ILE A 175 -11.60 -9.32 -15.70
CA ILE A 175 -13.02 -9.33 -15.30
C ILE A 175 -13.50 -7.92 -14.97
N PHE A 176 -12.73 -7.18 -14.19
CA PHE A 176 -13.09 -5.84 -13.76
C PHE A 176 -13.26 -4.90 -14.96
N VAL A 177 -12.27 -4.81 -15.86
CA VAL A 177 -12.33 -3.91 -17.03
C VAL A 177 -13.45 -4.29 -17.99
N THR A 178 -13.69 -5.59 -18.22
CA THR A 178 -14.76 -6.03 -19.15
C THR A 178 -16.15 -5.75 -18.61
N LYS A 179 -16.40 -5.97 -17.31
CA LYS A 179 -17.68 -5.65 -16.68
C LYS A 179 -17.90 -4.15 -16.55
N GLN A 180 -16.87 -3.43 -16.12
CA GLN A 180 -17.01 -2.05 -15.66
C GLN A 180 -16.69 -1.00 -16.72
N LYS A 181 -16.12 -1.37 -17.86
CA LYS A 181 -15.79 -0.46 -18.97
C LYS A 181 -14.92 0.70 -18.51
N VAL A 182 -13.83 0.37 -17.83
CA VAL A 182 -12.75 1.28 -17.43
C VAL A 182 -11.43 0.70 -17.94
N LEU A 183 -10.39 1.51 -18.02
CA LEU A 183 -9.04 1.06 -18.32
C LEU A 183 -8.29 0.86 -17.00
N VAL A 184 -7.58 -0.25 -16.85
CA VAL A 184 -6.73 -0.51 -15.66
C VAL A 184 -5.26 -0.59 -16.07
N VAL A 185 -4.40 0.02 -15.26
CA VAL A 185 -2.94 -0.10 -15.35
C VAL A 185 -2.43 -0.70 -14.04
N THR A 186 -1.63 -1.78 -14.09
CA THR A 186 -0.92 -2.30 -12.92
C THR A 186 0.57 -1.97 -13.04
N VAL A 187 1.18 -1.49 -11.96
CA VAL A 187 2.54 -0.95 -11.95
C VAL A 187 3.43 -1.78 -11.01
N ALA A 188 4.59 -2.23 -11.51
CA ALA A 188 5.68 -2.68 -10.63
C ALA A 188 6.53 -1.49 -10.21
N TYR A 189 6.99 -1.47 -8.96
CA TYR A 189 7.92 -0.48 -8.41
C TYR A 189 8.92 -1.19 -7.50
N ARG A 190 10.11 -0.63 -7.28
CA ARG A 190 11.13 -1.26 -6.43
C ARG A 190 10.65 -1.40 -4.99
N LEU A 191 11.05 -2.50 -4.37
CA LEU A 191 10.66 -2.95 -3.02
C LEU A 191 11.90 -3.13 -2.14
N ASN A 192 11.70 -3.37 -0.84
CA ASN A 192 12.71 -3.72 0.16
C ASN A 192 13.94 -2.80 0.12
N ILE A 193 15.13 -3.32 0.46
CA ILE A 193 16.39 -2.59 0.39
C ILE A 193 16.57 -1.89 -0.98
N LEU A 194 16.16 -2.52 -2.09
CA LEU A 194 16.34 -1.96 -3.43
C LEU A 194 15.47 -0.73 -3.71
N GLY A 195 14.31 -0.63 -3.06
CA GLY A 195 13.34 0.43 -3.24
C GLY A 195 13.42 1.55 -2.20
N PHE A 196 13.93 1.26 -1.00
CA PHE A 196 13.75 2.17 0.14
C PHE A 196 15.01 2.41 0.97
N PHE A 197 16.14 1.78 0.67
CA PHE A 197 17.38 2.00 1.41
C PHE A 197 17.88 3.44 1.33
N THR A 198 18.27 3.99 2.48
CA THR A 198 18.92 5.29 2.60
C THR A 198 20.22 5.18 3.36
N THR A 199 21.17 6.07 3.07
CA THR A 199 22.36 6.31 3.91
C THR A 199 22.12 7.39 4.96
N THR A 200 20.90 7.93 5.05
CA THR A 200 20.53 9.10 5.87
C THR A 200 21.25 10.39 5.50
N ASP A 201 21.86 10.42 4.30
CA ASP A 201 22.46 11.57 3.64
C ASP A 201 22.16 11.51 2.14
N SER A 202 22.79 12.37 1.34
CA SER A 202 22.53 12.45 -0.11
C SER A 202 23.17 11.36 -0.97
N GLU A 203 24.01 10.47 -0.42
CA GLU A 203 24.63 9.38 -1.21
C GLU A 203 23.60 8.32 -1.63
N ALA A 204 22.58 8.10 -0.79
CA ALA A 204 21.43 7.27 -1.05
C ALA A 204 20.20 7.89 -0.37
N SER A 205 19.44 8.67 -1.14
CA SER A 205 18.34 9.49 -0.61
C SER A 205 17.14 8.69 -0.07
N GLY A 206 17.02 7.41 -0.43
CA GLY A 206 15.82 6.60 -0.17
C GLY A 206 14.67 6.90 -1.14
N ASN A 207 13.48 6.39 -0.82
CA ASN A 207 12.23 6.60 -1.57
C ASN A 207 12.24 6.21 -3.06
N TYR A 208 13.17 5.37 -3.52
CA TYR A 208 13.27 4.98 -4.94
C TYR A 208 11.99 4.35 -5.48
N GLY A 209 11.33 3.49 -4.69
CA GLY A 209 10.03 2.91 -5.03
C GLY A 209 8.93 3.97 -5.22
N MET A 210 8.97 5.08 -4.47
CA MET A 210 8.03 6.20 -4.65
C MET A 210 8.33 6.99 -5.93
N PHE A 211 9.62 7.21 -6.23
CA PHE A 211 10.02 7.84 -7.50
C PHE A 211 9.69 6.97 -8.71
N ASP A 212 9.75 5.63 -8.59
CA ASP A 212 9.31 4.69 -9.63
C ASP A 212 7.82 4.87 -9.93
N GLN A 213 6.99 5.00 -8.90
CA GLN A 213 5.56 5.26 -9.05
C GLN A 213 5.30 6.64 -9.71
N ILE A 214 6.09 7.67 -9.38
CA ILE A 214 6.05 8.97 -10.08
C ILE A 214 6.37 8.79 -11.57
N ALA A 215 7.46 8.09 -11.90
CA ALA A 215 7.87 7.83 -13.28
C ALA A 215 6.78 7.09 -14.06
N ALA A 216 6.13 6.10 -13.44
CA ALA A 216 5.00 5.40 -14.02
C ALA A 216 3.80 6.35 -14.26
N LEU A 217 3.45 7.20 -13.29
CA LEU A 217 2.37 8.19 -13.46
C LEU A 217 2.67 9.19 -14.59
N ASP A 218 3.92 9.65 -14.71
CA ASP A 218 4.34 10.52 -15.82
C ASP A 218 4.30 9.82 -17.17
N TRP A 219 4.67 8.54 -17.22
CA TRP A 219 4.51 7.73 -18.40
C TRP A 219 3.04 7.58 -18.79
N ILE A 220 2.17 7.23 -17.84
CA ILE A 220 0.73 7.04 -18.04
C ILE A 220 0.09 8.34 -18.52
N LYS A 221 0.36 9.46 -17.85
CA LYS A 221 -0.17 10.78 -18.22
C LYS A 221 0.17 11.16 -19.67
N ARG A 222 1.39 10.85 -20.13
CA ARG A 222 1.84 11.14 -21.50
C ARG A 222 1.28 10.18 -22.56
N ASN A 223 1.16 8.89 -22.23
CA ASN A 223 0.99 7.84 -23.23
C ASN A 223 -0.38 7.15 -23.23
N ILE A 224 -1.16 7.20 -22.14
CA ILE A 224 -2.37 6.36 -22.00
C ILE A 224 -3.46 6.66 -23.03
N LYS A 225 -3.44 7.86 -23.62
CA LYS A 225 -4.33 8.25 -24.72
C LYS A 225 -4.20 7.37 -25.97
N TYR A 226 -3.03 6.78 -26.22
CA TYR A 226 -2.80 5.86 -27.34
C TYR A 226 -3.43 4.49 -27.10
N PHE A 227 -3.80 4.19 -25.84
CA PHE A 227 -4.51 2.98 -25.42
C PHE A 227 -5.99 3.25 -25.14
N ASN A 228 -6.55 4.37 -25.64
CA ASN A 228 -7.93 4.82 -25.42
C ASN A 228 -8.26 5.26 -23.97
N GLY A 229 -7.25 5.47 -23.12
CA GLY A 229 -7.43 6.02 -21.77
C GLY A 229 -7.43 7.55 -21.74
N SER A 230 -8.12 8.12 -20.76
CA SER A 230 -8.21 9.56 -20.55
C SER A 230 -7.08 10.07 -19.64
N PRO A 231 -6.13 10.88 -20.15
CA PRO A 231 -5.09 11.48 -19.30
C PRO A 231 -5.65 12.55 -18.36
N SER A 232 -6.91 12.98 -18.53
CA SER A 232 -7.61 13.93 -17.65
C SER A 232 -8.57 13.25 -16.66
N ASN A 233 -8.62 11.93 -16.62
CA ASN A 233 -9.37 11.17 -15.63
C ASN A 233 -8.59 9.92 -15.21
N ILE A 234 -7.50 10.19 -14.47
CA ILE A 234 -6.63 9.19 -13.87
C ILE A 234 -7.01 9.05 -12.39
N VAL A 235 -7.28 7.82 -11.96
CA VAL A 235 -7.57 7.43 -10.59
C VAL A 235 -6.43 6.57 -10.09
N ILE A 236 -5.73 7.00 -9.06
CA ILE A 236 -4.76 6.12 -8.39
C ILE A 236 -5.50 5.31 -7.32
N TYR A 237 -5.20 4.02 -7.23
CA TYR A 237 -5.79 3.15 -6.22
C TYR A 237 -4.82 2.08 -5.77
N GLY A 238 -4.97 1.63 -4.53
CA GLY A 238 -4.05 0.67 -3.94
C GLY A 238 -4.62 0.06 -2.67
N HIS A 239 -3.95 -0.99 -2.21
CA HIS A 239 -4.24 -1.67 -0.95
C HIS A 239 -3.00 -1.78 -0.08
N SER A 240 -3.12 -1.70 1.25
CA SER A 240 -1.96 -1.82 2.17
C SER A 240 -0.88 -0.77 1.86
N SER A 241 0.39 -1.15 1.70
CA SER A 241 1.47 -0.28 1.20
C SER A 241 1.16 0.43 -0.13
N GLY A 242 0.31 -0.16 -0.98
CA GLY A 242 -0.22 0.51 -2.17
C GLY A 242 -1.21 1.64 -1.83
N ALA A 243 -2.02 1.50 -0.78
CA ALA A 243 -2.91 2.56 -0.28
C ALA A 243 -2.12 3.65 0.47
N ILE A 244 -1.08 3.27 1.21
CA ILE A 244 -0.08 4.20 1.76
C ILE A 244 0.52 5.02 0.62
N SER A 245 0.95 4.37 -0.46
CA SER A 245 1.47 5.04 -1.66
C SER A 245 0.46 6.04 -2.25
N VAL A 246 -0.82 5.65 -2.36
CA VAL A 246 -1.90 6.55 -2.82
C VAL A 246 -2.01 7.79 -1.92
N GLY A 247 -2.07 7.62 -0.60
CA GLY A 247 -2.14 8.73 0.34
C GLY A 247 -0.91 9.63 0.23
N LEU A 248 0.29 9.08 0.16
CA LEU A 248 1.53 9.86 0.02
C LEU A 248 1.62 10.61 -1.32
N HIS A 249 1.12 10.06 -2.42
CA HIS A 249 0.98 10.79 -3.67
C HIS A 249 0.00 11.97 -3.58
N MET A 250 -0.99 11.92 -2.69
CA MET A 250 -1.84 13.08 -2.41
C MET A 250 -1.09 14.18 -1.64
N LEU A 251 -0.09 13.81 -0.83
CA LEU A 251 0.70 14.75 -0.04
C LEU A 251 1.90 15.32 -0.79
N SER A 252 2.50 14.54 -1.69
CA SER A 252 3.71 14.90 -2.42
C SER A 252 3.49 16.02 -3.45
N PRO A 253 4.33 17.07 -3.47
CA PRO A 253 4.26 18.12 -4.50
C PRO A 253 4.58 17.58 -5.89
N LEU A 254 5.51 16.62 -6.00
CA LEU A 254 5.93 16.01 -7.27
C LEU A 254 4.79 15.30 -8.00
N SER A 255 3.76 14.86 -7.27
CA SER A 255 2.64 14.09 -7.81
C SER A 255 1.46 14.96 -8.28
N ARG A 256 1.52 16.28 -8.06
CA ARG A 256 0.46 17.21 -8.44
C ARG A 256 0.19 17.18 -9.96
N GLY A 257 -1.10 17.16 -10.31
CA GLY A 257 -1.55 17.16 -11.71
C GLY A 257 -1.41 15.83 -12.45
N LYS A 258 -0.85 14.78 -11.82
CA LYS A 258 -0.68 13.46 -12.43
C LYS A 258 -1.92 12.57 -12.30
N PHE A 259 -2.77 12.81 -11.30
CA PHE A 259 -4.02 12.09 -11.05
C PHE A 259 -5.15 13.04 -10.63
N HIS A 260 -6.39 12.56 -10.66
CA HIS A 260 -7.61 13.37 -10.50
C HIS A 260 -8.57 12.80 -9.45
N LYS A 261 -8.40 11.53 -9.04
CA LYS A 261 -9.13 10.87 -7.95
C LYS A 261 -8.24 9.84 -7.28
N ALA A 262 -8.56 9.46 -6.06
CA ALA A 262 -7.80 8.50 -5.27
C ALA A 262 -8.71 7.48 -4.58
N ILE A 263 -8.23 6.24 -4.41
CA ILE A 263 -8.89 5.19 -3.64
C ILE A 263 -7.83 4.49 -2.77
N ALA A 264 -7.91 4.66 -1.45
CA ALA A 264 -6.99 4.08 -0.49
C ALA A 264 -7.71 2.99 0.34
N MET A 265 -7.32 1.73 0.15
CA MET A 265 -7.92 0.58 0.84
C MET A 265 -6.92 0.02 1.87
N SER A 266 -7.27 0.05 3.14
CA SER A 266 -6.51 -0.57 4.22
C SER A 266 -5.05 -0.13 4.27
N GLY A 267 -4.75 1.17 4.20
CA GLY A 267 -3.39 1.67 4.36
C GLY A 267 -3.32 3.11 4.82
N ASP A 268 -2.70 3.33 5.99
CA ASP A 268 -2.54 4.64 6.60
C ASP A 268 -1.26 5.34 6.13
N ALA A 269 -1.40 6.38 5.30
CA ALA A 269 -0.26 7.18 4.85
C ALA A 269 0.35 8.09 5.92
N ILE A 270 -0.36 8.38 7.01
CA ILE A 270 0.04 9.37 8.01
C ILE A 270 1.03 8.79 9.02
N ALA A 271 0.78 7.58 9.51
CA ALA A 271 1.63 6.91 10.49
C ALA A 271 2.75 6.03 9.88
N SER A 272 2.79 5.87 8.54
CA SER A 272 3.68 4.91 7.86
C SER A 272 4.96 5.52 7.25
N VAL A 273 5.35 6.72 7.65
CA VAL A 273 6.55 7.39 7.13
C VAL A 273 7.66 7.40 8.17
N GLY A 274 8.84 6.92 7.80
CA GLY A 274 10.03 6.88 8.66
C GLY A 274 10.76 8.23 8.77
N THR A 275 11.53 8.38 9.83
CA THR A 275 12.46 9.50 10.05
C THR A 275 13.91 9.03 9.88
N LEU A 276 14.84 9.97 9.65
CA LEU A 276 16.25 9.62 9.50
C LEU A 276 16.83 8.99 10.76
N GLU A 277 16.40 9.46 11.93
CA GLU A 277 16.74 8.90 13.25
C GLU A 277 16.42 7.41 13.33
N ARG A 278 15.24 7.01 12.83
CA ARG A 278 14.80 5.61 12.82
C ARG A 278 15.57 4.76 11.83
N GLU A 279 16.06 5.34 10.74
CA GLU A 279 16.83 4.61 9.71
C GLU A 279 18.32 4.44 10.08
N ARG A 280 18.92 5.31 10.91
CA ARG A 280 20.35 5.22 11.27
C ARG A 280 20.78 3.83 11.80
N PRO A 281 20.04 3.16 12.71
CA PRO A 281 20.35 1.80 13.13
C PRO A 281 20.22 0.78 12.00
N VAL A 282 19.26 0.98 11.08
CA VAL A 282 19.05 0.12 9.90
C VAL A 282 20.26 0.19 8.97
N VAL A 283 20.82 1.38 8.72
CA VAL A 283 22.04 1.55 7.92
C VAL A 283 23.21 0.75 8.51
N SER A 284 23.38 0.81 9.83
CA SER A 284 24.45 0.08 10.53
C SER A 284 24.26 -1.43 10.44
N ASN A 285 23.03 -1.92 10.63
CA ASN A 285 22.67 -3.32 10.48
C ASN A 285 22.93 -3.84 9.05
N VAL A 286 22.56 -3.06 8.03
CA VAL A 286 22.84 -3.39 6.62
C VAL A 286 24.34 -3.46 6.37
N ALA A 287 25.11 -2.48 6.83
CA ALA A 287 26.56 -2.47 6.68
C ALA A 287 27.21 -3.72 7.33
N GLU A 288 26.79 -4.08 8.54
CA GLU A 288 27.26 -5.27 9.26
C GLU A 288 26.92 -6.57 8.51
N LYS A 289 25.67 -6.74 8.06
CA LYS A 289 25.21 -7.95 7.34
C LYS A 289 26.03 -8.26 6.09
N PHE A 290 26.55 -7.23 5.42
CA PHE A 290 27.33 -7.38 4.18
C PHE A 290 28.84 -7.15 4.36
N GLY A 291 29.30 -6.85 5.58
CA GLY A 291 30.71 -6.54 5.85
C GLY A 291 31.19 -5.30 5.07
N CYS A 292 30.31 -4.32 4.85
CA CYS A 292 30.65 -3.06 4.20
C CYS A 292 31.05 -2.01 5.25
N ASP A 293 32.03 -1.17 4.95
CA ASP A 293 32.36 -0.03 5.81
C ASP A 293 31.20 0.98 5.80
N PRO A 294 30.62 1.35 6.96
CA PRO A 294 29.47 2.24 7.02
C PRO A 294 29.83 3.70 6.71
N ARG A 295 31.11 4.08 6.80
CA ARG A 295 31.59 5.43 6.54
C ARG A 295 32.93 5.41 5.78
N PRO A 296 33.14 6.33 4.81
CA PRO A 296 32.16 7.31 4.31
C PRO A 296 31.00 6.62 3.56
N SER A 297 29.82 7.24 3.53
CA SER A 297 28.61 6.67 2.92
C SER A 297 28.81 6.29 1.45
N SER A 298 29.68 7.01 0.74
CA SER A 298 30.09 6.69 -0.63
C SER A 298 30.81 5.33 -0.75
N ALA A 299 31.61 4.93 0.25
CA ALA A 299 32.25 3.62 0.31
C ALA A 299 31.21 2.51 0.55
N LEU A 300 30.25 2.75 1.45
CA LEU A 300 29.12 1.85 1.69
C LEU A 300 28.34 1.62 0.38
N MET A 301 28.00 2.68 -0.34
CA MET A 301 27.26 2.57 -1.60
C MET A 301 28.05 1.85 -2.70
N LEU A 302 29.37 2.06 -2.79
CA LEU A 302 30.23 1.32 -3.71
C LEU A 302 30.26 -0.18 -3.38
N CYS A 303 30.25 -0.54 -2.10
CA CYS A 303 30.17 -1.93 -1.64
C CYS A 303 28.81 -2.55 -2.02
N LEU A 304 27.70 -1.92 -1.62
CA LEU A 304 26.35 -2.46 -1.84
C LEU A 304 25.98 -2.60 -3.33
N ARG A 305 26.40 -1.67 -4.20
CA ARG A 305 26.14 -1.75 -5.65
C ARG A 305 26.82 -2.93 -6.34
N ARG A 306 27.86 -3.51 -5.72
CA ARG A 306 28.58 -4.70 -6.27
C ARG A 306 27.94 -6.02 -5.87
N LEU A 307 27.04 -6.03 -4.90
CA LEU A 307 26.42 -7.25 -4.39
C LEU A 307 25.33 -7.77 -5.34
N PRO A 308 25.13 -9.10 -5.42
CA PRO A 308 23.96 -9.67 -6.08
C PRO A 308 22.66 -9.26 -5.36
N ALA A 309 21.63 -8.86 -6.12
CA ALA A 309 20.38 -8.40 -5.52
C ALA A 309 19.59 -9.48 -4.79
N ASP A 310 19.61 -10.72 -5.28
CA ASP A 310 19.00 -11.86 -4.61
C ASP A 310 19.61 -12.09 -3.21
N LEU A 311 20.94 -11.98 -3.11
CA LEU A 311 21.65 -12.06 -1.84
C LEU A 311 21.28 -10.91 -0.91
N MET A 312 21.23 -9.68 -1.42
CA MET A 312 20.88 -8.51 -0.62
C MET A 312 19.50 -8.65 0.00
N VAL A 313 18.51 -8.92 -0.84
CA VAL A 313 17.12 -9.10 -0.42
C VAL A 313 16.98 -10.24 0.58
N LYS A 314 17.69 -11.36 0.37
CA LYS A 314 17.64 -12.50 1.27
C LYS A 314 18.23 -12.19 2.65
N LEU A 315 19.35 -11.48 2.73
CA LEU A 315 20.02 -11.21 4.01
C LEU A 315 19.36 -10.09 4.81
N THR A 316 18.57 -9.23 4.17
CA THR A 316 17.79 -8.16 4.82
C THR A 316 16.31 -8.49 4.94
N SER A 317 15.92 -9.75 4.76
CA SER A 317 14.50 -10.16 4.77
C SER A 317 13.85 -10.07 6.15
N ASP A 318 14.65 -10.00 7.21
CA ASP A 318 14.24 -9.78 8.60
C ASP A 318 13.97 -8.30 8.93
N ILE A 319 14.35 -7.37 8.05
CA ILE A 319 14.08 -5.95 8.23
C ILE A 319 12.69 -5.65 7.66
N GLU A 320 11.70 -5.50 8.54
CA GLU A 320 10.33 -5.22 8.11
C GLU A 320 10.01 -3.74 7.93
N THR A 321 10.91 -2.84 8.35
CA THR A 321 10.67 -1.38 8.39
C THR A 321 10.90 -0.67 7.06
N TRP A 322 11.16 -1.39 5.96
CA TRP A 322 11.31 -0.77 4.65
C TRP A 322 10.06 0.03 4.28
N GLY A 323 10.27 1.28 3.84
CA GLY A 323 9.16 2.12 3.42
C GLY A 323 9.59 3.56 3.17
N PRO A 324 8.61 4.43 2.89
CA PRO A 324 8.87 5.83 2.62
C PRO A 324 9.42 6.57 3.85
N ILE A 325 10.33 7.51 3.60
CA ILE A 325 10.89 8.40 4.63
C ILE A 325 10.64 9.87 4.28
N ILE A 326 10.79 10.75 5.26
CA ILE A 326 10.95 12.19 5.02
C ILE A 326 12.30 12.40 4.34
N ASP A 327 12.31 12.90 3.10
CA ASP A 327 13.52 13.00 2.27
C ASP A 327 13.97 14.45 2.04
N ALA A 328 13.51 15.42 2.83
CA ALA A 328 13.96 16.81 2.68
C ALA A 328 15.47 17.00 2.87
N GLU A 329 16.06 16.30 3.85
CA GLU A 329 17.47 16.45 4.20
C GLU A 329 18.40 15.52 3.43
N THR A 330 17.85 14.44 2.84
CA THR A 330 18.63 13.48 2.06
C THR A 330 18.62 13.79 0.56
N ASN A 331 17.89 14.83 0.14
CA ASN A 331 17.63 15.13 -1.26
C ASN A 331 18.16 16.51 -1.63
N ASN A 332 19.40 16.53 -2.12
CA ASN A 332 20.10 17.77 -2.47
C ASN A 332 19.98 18.15 -3.96
N GLU A 333 19.40 17.28 -4.79
CA GLU A 333 19.38 17.44 -6.25
C GLU A 333 18.08 18.04 -6.79
N THR A 334 16.94 17.77 -6.14
CA THR A 334 15.63 18.30 -6.59
C THR A 334 14.68 18.52 -5.41
N GLU A 335 13.44 18.92 -5.71
CA GLU A 335 12.34 18.89 -4.75
C GLU A 335 12.16 17.46 -4.15
N PRO A 336 11.95 17.35 -2.82
CA PRO A 336 11.71 16.09 -2.13
C PRO A 336 10.37 15.45 -2.49
N PHE A 337 10.29 14.11 -2.36
CA PHE A 337 9.01 13.41 -2.46
C PHE A 337 8.10 13.80 -1.29
N LEU A 338 8.64 13.84 -0.07
CA LEU A 338 8.00 14.23 1.18
C LEU A 338 8.93 15.15 1.96
N ALA A 339 8.63 16.45 1.94
CA ALA A 339 9.44 17.47 2.61
C ALA A 339 9.34 17.44 4.15
N GLN A 340 8.26 16.87 4.68
CA GLN A 340 7.95 16.88 6.11
C GLN A 340 7.02 15.71 6.43
N HIS A 341 6.74 15.51 7.71
CA HIS A 341 5.84 14.45 8.14
C HIS A 341 4.43 14.62 7.51
N PRO A 342 3.78 13.54 7.05
CA PRO A 342 2.44 13.58 6.43
C PRO A 342 1.40 14.40 7.21
N LYS A 343 1.40 14.28 8.54
CA LYS A 343 0.50 15.01 9.43
C LYS A 343 0.65 16.53 9.26
N ASP A 344 1.88 17.02 9.22
CA ASP A 344 2.17 18.44 9.08
C ASP A 344 1.74 18.96 7.71
N ILE A 345 1.91 18.15 6.65
CA ILE A 345 1.45 18.50 5.30
C ILE A 345 -0.08 18.67 5.31
N LEU A 346 -0.80 17.74 5.93
CA LEU A 346 -2.25 17.81 6.07
C LEU A 346 -2.71 19.00 6.91
N GLU A 347 -1.99 19.36 7.98
CA GLU A 347 -2.30 20.51 8.81
C GLU A 347 -2.07 21.85 8.10
N SER A 348 -1.00 21.97 7.32
CA SER A 348 -0.75 23.14 6.48
C SER A 348 -1.81 23.32 5.37
N GLY A 349 -2.50 22.25 4.99
CA GLY A 349 -3.45 22.23 3.88
C GLY A 349 -2.81 22.28 2.50
N ASN A 350 -1.47 22.12 2.40
CA ASN A 350 -0.72 22.18 1.15
C ASN A 350 -0.58 20.80 0.47
N PHE A 351 -1.70 20.13 0.21
CA PHE A 351 -1.74 18.82 -0.44
C PHE A 351 -2.71 18.79 -1.63
N ASN A 352 -2.60 17.77 -2.48
CA ASN A 352 -3.45 17.55 -3.64
C ASN A 352 -4.79 16.92 -3.22
N ALA A 353 -5.73 17.75 -2.75
CA ALA A 353 -7.07 17.32 -2.41
C ALA A 353 -7.90 17.01 -3.68
N VAL A 354 -7.95 15.73 -4.05
CA VAL A 354 -8.82 15.17 -5.08
C VAL A 354 -9.97 14.38 -4.46
N PRO A 355 -11.07 14.08 -5.18
CA PRO A 355 -12.05 13.10 -4.73
C PRO A 355 -11.39 11.82 -4.20
N LEU A 356 -11.83 11.36 -3.04
CA LEU A 356 -11.22 10.23 -2.32
C LEU A 356 -12.25 9.19 -1.91
N ILE A 357 -11.94 7.91 -2.12
CA ILE A 357 -12.50 6.81 -1.34
C ILE A 357 -11.42 6.32 -0.38
N ALA A 358 -11.73 6.21 0.90
CA ALA A 358 -10.88 5.58 1.91
C ALA A 358 -11.66 4.46 2.59
N GLY A 359 -11.01 3.38 2.98
CA GLY A 359 -11.70 2.36 3.78
C GLY A 359 -10.80 1.27 4.28
N TYR A 360 -11.32 0.47 5.19
CA TYR A 360 -10.59 -0.57 5.91
C TYR A 360 -11.50 -1.75 6.20
N THR A 361 -10.95 -2.91 6.55
CA THR A 361 -11.69 -4.09 6.97
C THR A 361 -12.00 -4.04 8.46
N ASN A 362 -13.01 -4.77 8.94
CA ASN A 362 -13.40 -4.68 10.34
C ASN A 362 -12.39 -5.32 11.32
N ASN A 363 -11.41 -6.09 10.83
CA ASN A 363 -10.41 -6.72 11.70
C ASN A 363 -9.07 -6.92 10.97
N GLU A 364 -8.40 -5.82 10.65
CA GLU A 364 -7.23 -5.78 9.77
C GLU A 364 -6.11 -6.72 10.25
N GLN A 365 -5.77 -6.70 11.54
CA GLN A 365 -4.56 -7.34 12.05
C GLN A 365 -4.74 -8.76 12.57
N VAL A 366 -5.93 -9.35 12.44
CA VAL A 366 -6.21 -10.66 13.04
C VAL A 366 -5.34 -11.79 12.50
N LEU A 367 -5.00 -11.80 11.21
CA LEU A 367 -4.18 -12.86 10.64
C LEU A 367 -2.71 -12.75 11.09
N ALA A 368 -2.20 -11.53 11.25
CA ALA A 368 -0.87 -11.30 11.81
C ALA A 368 -0.84 -11.72 13.29
N TYR A 369 -1.87 -11.36 14.05
CA TYR A 369 -2.07 -11.84 15.43
C TYR A 369 -2.10 -13.36 15.51
N MET A 370 -2.81 -14.04 14.61
CA MET A 370 -2.86 -15.51 14.56
C MET A 370 -1.50 -16.14 14.23
N GLU A 371 -0.70 -15.55 13.33
CA GLU A 371 0.65 -16.04 13.04
C GLU A 371 1.54 -15.96 14.29
N LEU A 372 1.47 -14.85 15.03
CA LEU A 372 2.23 -14.63 16.28
C LEU A 372 1.73 -15.52 17.43
N ALA A 373 0.40 -15.65 17.59
CA ALA A 373 -0.24 -16.37 18.68
C ALA A 373 -0.28 -17.89 18.49
N SER A 374 0.10 -18.41 17.32
CA SER A 374 0.02 -19.83 16.93
C SER A 374 0.76 -20.84 17.83
N SER A 375 1.35 -20.39 18.94
CA SER A 375 1.88 -21.24 20.01
C SER A 375 0.93 -21.45 21.21
N GLN A 376 -0.18 -20.70 21.36
CA GLN A 376 -1.03 -20.80 22.56
C GLN A 376 -2.55 -20.66 22.28
N SER A 377 -3.28 -21.79 22.45
CA SER A 377 -4.75 -21.94 22.49
C SER A 377 -5.55 -21.93 21.17
N SER A 378 -6.53 -22.84 21.08
CA SER A 378 -7.42 -23.05 19.92
C SER A 378 -8.44 -21.93 19.67
N GLU A 379 -8.68 -21.07 20.66
CA GLU A 379 -9.59 -19.91 20.54
C GLU A 379 -8.85 -18.58 20.34
N GLY A 380 -7.50 -18.59 20.34
CA GLY A 380 -6.68 -17.41 20.14
C GLY A 380 -6.87 -16.33 21.21
N GLY A 381 -7.35 -16.69 22.41
CA GLY A 381 -7.58 -15.75 23.50
C GLY A 381 -6.29 -15.08 23.98
N LEU A 382 -6.40 -13.87 24.53
CA LEU A 382 -5.28 -13.09 25.04
C LEU A 382 -5.44 -12.91 26.55
N SER A 383 -4.42 -13.26 27.35
CA SER A 383 -4.47 -13.01 28.80
C SER A 383 -4.36 -11.52 29.11
N SER A 384 -4.81 -11.09 30.28
CA SER A 384 -4.67 -9.69 30.71
C SER A 384 -3.20 -9.27 30.75
N GLU A 385 -2.30 -10.15 31.20
CA GLU A 385 -0.87 -9.90 31.29
C GLU A 385 -0.24 -9.71 29.91
N ASN A 386 -0.57 -10.59 28.96
CA ASN A 386 -0.06 -10.47 27.59
C ASN A 386 -0.64 -9.25 26.88
N PHE A 387 -1.92 -8.93 27.09
CA PHE A 387 -2.54 -7.70 26.59
C PHE A 387 -1.77 -6.46 27.06
N GLU A 388 -1.46 -6.40 28.35
CA GLU A 388 -0.73 -5.27 28.94
C GLU A 388 0.71 -5.21 28.48
N SER A 389 1.41 -6.35 28.42
CA SER A 389 2.80 -6.43 27.95
C SER A 389 2.90 -5.99 26.49
N MET A 390 2.06 -6.52 25.60
CA MET A 390 2.12 -6.19 24.17
C MET A 390 1.89 -4.70 23.91
N ILE A 391 0.92 -4.09 24.60
CA ILE A 391 0.70 -2.64 24.51
C ILE A 391 1.90 -1.88 25.10
N THR A 392 2.40 -2.29 26.27
CA THR A 392 3.53 -1.62 26.91
C THR A 392 4.78 -1.65 26.03
N ASP A 393 5.10 -2.80 25.44
CA ASP A 393 6.26 -2.99 24.58
C ASP A 393 6.15 -2.12 23.31
N GLU A 394 4.97 -2.07 22.69
CA GLU A 394 4.72 -1.28 21.49
C GLU A 394 4.86 0.23 21.74
N PHE A 395 4.29 0.75 22.84
CA PHE A 395 4.21 2.20 23.09
C PHE A 395 5.41 2.75 23.86
N THR A 396 6.11 1.93 24.63
CA THR A 396 7.39 2.34 25.24
C THR A 396 8.44 2.56 24.16
N ALA A 397 8.49 1.69 23.14
CA ALA A 397 9.38 1.84 22.00
C ALA A 397 9.06 3.07 21.12
N ALA A 398 7.84 3.62 21.22
CA ALA A 398 7.41 4.79 20.45
C ALA A 398 7.93 6.12 21.03
N VAL A 399 8.42 6.13 22.28
CA VAL A 399 9.02 7.30 22.93
C VAL A 399 10.54 7.08 22.94
N PRO A 400 11.30 7.73 22.05
CA PRO A 400 12.74 7.56 22.01
C PRO A 400 13.37 8.08 23.31
N ASP A 401 14.21 7.25 23.92
CA ASP A 401 15.11 7.66 24.99
C ASP A 401 16.26 8.44 24.35
N ASP A 402 16.00 9.72 24.06
CA ASP A 402 17.07 10.63 23.67
C ASP A 402 17.89 10.90 24.93
N ASN A 403 19.19 10.58 24.89
CA ASN A 403 20.19 10.75 25.95
C ASN A 403 20.47 12.25 26.27
N SER A 404 19.48 13.08 25.99
CA SER A 404 19.32 14.49 26.30
C SER A 404 19.06 14.70 27.80
N THR A 405 19.19 15.95 28.25
CA THR A 405 18.82 16.39 29.61
C THR A 405 17.30 16.41 29.87
N CYS A 406 16.48 15.92 28.95
CA CYS A 406 15.03 15.95 29.04
C CYS A 406 14.51 14.60 29.57
N GLU A 407 13.63 14.64 30.57
CA GLU A 407 13.04 13.43 31.14
C GLU A 407 11.87 12.99 30.25
N SER A 408 12.03 11.87 29.54
CA SER A 408 10.94 11.24 28.80
C SER A 408 10.03 10.46 29.76
N LYS A 409 8.73 10.43 29.47
CA LYS A 409 7.71 9.74 30.30
C LYS A 409 6.92 8.71 29.48
N PRO A 410 7.57 7.64 28.99
CA PRO A 410 6.92 6.62 28.16
C PRO A 410 5.69 5.99 28.83
N GLU A 411 5.69 5.87 30.17
CA GLU A 411 4.55 5.36 30.93
C GLU A 411 3.29 6.21 30.77
N MET A 412 3.40 7.51 30.50
CA MET A 412 2.24 8.37 30.26
C MET A 412 1.50 7.96 28.98
N VAL A 413 2.24 7.62 27.92
CA VAL A 413 1.70 7.14 26.65
C VAL A 413 1.04 5.79 26.85
N THR A 414 1.78 4.83 27.44
CA THR A 414 1.28 3.47 27.67
C THR A 414 0.03 3.45 28.56
N ASN A 415 0.02 4.22 29.66
CA ASN A 415 -1.13 4.28 30.57
C ASN A 415 -2.38 4.87 29.90
N ALA A 416 -2.22 5.85 29.01
CA ALA A 416 -3.35 6.42 28.28
C ALA A 416 -3.98 5.40 27.31
N VAL A 417 -3.16 4.64 26.60
CA VAL A 417 -3.64 3.57 25.70
C VAL A 417 -4.30 2.45 26.49
N LEU A 418 -3.67 1.99 27.57
CA LEU A 418 -4.25 0.97 28.45
C LEU A 418 -5.56 1.44 29.06
N PHE A 419 -5.65 2.69 29.51
CA PHE A 419 -6.89 3.25 30.03
C PHE A 419 -8.03 3.22 29.00
N PHE A 420 -7.73 3.50 27.73
CA PHE A 420 -8.73 3.53 26.67
C PHE A 420 -9.19 2.12 26.26
N TYR A 421 -8.27 1.16 26.16
CA TYR A 421 -8.56 -0.16 25.58
C TYR A 421 -8.83 -1.26 26.61
N ARG A 422 -8.37 -1.12 27.86
CA ARG A 422 -8.64 -2.09 28.91
C ARG A 422 -10.16 -2.24 29.11
N PRO A 423 -10.70 -3.48 29.20
CA PRO A 423 -12.13 -3.70 29.36
C PRO A 423 -12.65 -3.14 30.70
N TYR A 424 -13.79 -2.44 30.65
CA TYR A 424 -14.56 -2.00 31.82
C TYR A 424 -16.04 -2.39 31.69
N PRO A 425 -16.66 -3.07 32.69
CA PRO A 425 -16.07 -3.52 33.96
C PRO A 425 -14.97 -4.58 33.76
N ALA A 426 -14.09 -4.71 34.76
CA ALA A 426 -12.97 -5.65 34.70
C ALA A 426 -13.47 -7.09 34.44
N THR A 427 -12.73 -7.83 33.64
CA THR A 427 -13.05 -9.21 33.24
C THR A 427 -11.78 -10.04 33.18
N THR A 428 -11.92 -11.36 33.30
CA THR A 428 -10.84 -12.34 33.05
C THR A 428 -11.05 -13.06 31.72
N ASN A 429 -12.05 -12.65 30.92
CA ASN A 429 -12.34 -13.29 29.66
C ASN A 429 -11.30 -12.93 28.60
N MET A 430 -10.49 -13.93 28.22
CA MET A 430 -9.40 -13.79 27.26
C MET A 430 -9.88 -13.39 25.85
N THR A 431 -11.12 -13.70 25.48
CA THR A 431 -11.66 -13.28 24.17
C THR A 431 -11.91 -11.78 24.12
N VAL A 432 -12.37 -11.19 25.24
CA VAL A 432 -12.59 -9.73 25.33
C VAL A 432 -11.28 -8.97 25.19
N PHE A 433 -10.21 -9.43 25.85
CA PHE A 433 -8.89 -8.82 25.70
C PHE A 433 -8.33 -8.95 24.28
N ARG A 434 -8.49 -10.12 23.65
CA ARG A 434 -8.12 -10.33 22.24
C ARG A 434 -8.85 -9.33 21.34
N ASP A 435 -10.17 -9.23 21.49
CA ASP A 435 -10.98 -8.37 20.64
C ASP A 435 -10.62 -6.89 20.85
N ARG A 436 -10.42 -6.43 22.10
CA ARG A 436 -9.94 -5.06 22.38
C ARG A 436 -8.54 -4.77 21.83
N TYR A 437 -7.66 -5.76 21.81
CA TYR A 437 -6.35 -5.61 21.20
C TYR A 437 -6.45 -5.49 19.68
N LEU A 438 -7.30 -6.30 19.04
CA LEU A 438 -7.54 -6.24 17.60
C LEU A 438 -8.25 -4.94 17.17
N ASP A 439 -9.18 -4.43 18.00
CA ASP A 439 -9.78 -3.10 17.84
C ASP A 439 -8.68 -2.03 17.83
N LEU A 440 -7.81 -2.01 18.86
CA LEU A 440 -6.67 -1.10 18.98
C LEU A 440 -5.82 -1.12 17.71
N GLN A 441 -5.43 -2.31 17.27
CA GLN A 441 -4.54 -2.47 16.12
C GLN A 441 -5.20 -2.03 14.80
N THR A 442 -6.51 -2.26 14.64
CA THR A 442 -7.27 -1.82 13.46
C THR A 442 -7.48 -0.31 13.46
N GLU A 443 -7.84 0.26 14.60
CA GLU A 443 -8.13 1.68 14.75
C GLU A 443 -6.88 2.54 14.60
N LYS A 444 -5.78 2.15 15.26
CA LYS A 444 -4.50 2.86 15.22
C LYS A 444 -3.86 2.83 13.84
N ASN A 445 -3.70 1.63 13.26
CA ASN A 445 -2.82 1.44 12.11
C ASN A 445 -3.52 1.62 10.75
N PHE A 446 -4.85 1.74 10.75
CA PHE A 446 -5.64 1.84 9.52
C PHE A 446 -6.71 2.93 9.64
N ALA A 447 -7.69 2.77 10.53
CA ALA A 447 -8.90 3.59 10.51
C ALA A 447 -8.62 5.07 10.82
N ALA A 448 -7.80 5.37 11.83
CA ALA A 448 -7.53 6.72 12.28
C ALA A 448 -6.92 7.59 11.17
N GLY A 449 -5.85 7.15 10.53
CA GLY A 449 -5.23 7.93 9.47
C GLY A 449 -6.04 8.01 8.19
N LEU A 450 -6.70 6.92 7.77
CA LEU A 450 -7.60 6.95 6.60
C LEU A 450 -8.73 7.98 6.78
N THR A 451 -9.33 8.05 7.97
CA THR A 451 -10.40 9.00 8.28
C THR A 451 -9.90 10.43 8.48
N LEU A 452 -8.70 10.60 9.03
CA LEU A 452 -8.03 11.90 9.10
C LEU A 452 -7.79 12.45 7.68
N LEU A 453 -7.25 11.64 6.77
CA LEU A 453 -7.05 12.02 5.36
C LEU A 453 -8.39 12.40 4.70
N ALA A 454 -9.43 11.58 4.87
CA ALA A 454 -10.77 11.85 4.34
C ALA A 454 -11.35 13.18 4.88
N GLY A 455 -11.25 13.42 6.19
CA GLY A 455 -11.71 14.67 6.80
C GLY A 455 -10.95 15.90 6.28
N LYS A 456 -9.64 15.79 6.06
CA LYS A 456 -8.83 16.88 5.49
C LYS A 456 -9.17 17.14 4.02
N VAL A 457 -9.42 16.10 3.23
CA VAL A 457 -9.90 16.21 1.83
C VAL A 457 -11.26 16.92 1.79
N ALA A 458 -12.20 16.51 2.64
CA ALA A 458 -13.51 17.14 2.76
C ALA A 458 -13.41 18.63 3.13
N LYS A 459 -12.52 18.99 4.06
CA LYS A 459 -12.24 20.38 4.44
C LYS A 459 -11.70 21.24 3.28
N ARG A 460 -11.06 20.62 2.29
CA ARG A 460 -10.60 21.27 1.04
C ARG A 460 -11.67 21.31 -0.06
N ARG A 461 -12.92 20.98 0.27
CA ARG A 461 -14.09 20.96 -0.64
C ARG A 461 -14.01 19.93 -1.77
N ALA A 462 -13.15 18.93 -1.63
CA ALA A 462 -13.18 17.74 -2.48
C ALA A 462 -14.00 16.65 -1.77
N PRO A 463 -14.85 15.89 -2.48
CA PRO A 463 -15.67 14.86 -1.86
C PRO A 463 -14.80 13.70 -1.36
N ALA A 464 -15.02 13.28 -0.12
CA ALA A 464 -14.41 12.09 0.45
C ALA A 464 -15.52 11.09 0.83
N PHE A 465 -15.26 9.80 0.65
CA PHE A 465 -16.18 8.73 0.98
C PHE A 465 -15.43 7.69 1.80
N VAL A 466 -15.99 7.29 2.94
CA VAL A 466 -15.35 6.30 3.82
C VAL A 466 -16.20 5.03 3.88
N TYR A 467 -15.56 3.86 3.86
CA TYR A 467 -16.21 2.58 4.14
C TYR A 467 -15.49 1.76 5.21
N ARG A 468 -16.26 0.88 5.87
CA ARG A 468 -15.72 -0.28 6.60
C ARG A 468 -16.25 -1.56 5.95
N PHE A 469 -15.37 -2.49 5.60
CA PHE A 469 -15.72 -3.73 4.93
C PHE A 469 -15.91 -4.84 5.96
N ASP A 470 -17.18 -5.24 6.13
CA ASP A 470 -17.65 -6.18 7.15
C ASP A 470 -18.21 -7.46 6.51
N TYR A 471 -18.21 -7.56 5.18
CA TYR A 471 -18.71 -8.70 4.44
C TYR A 471 -17.77 -9.90 4.55
N ARG A 472 -18.12 -10.85 5.41
CA ARG A 472 -17.46 -12.16 5.48
C ARG A 472 -17.88 -13.05 4.29
N PRO A 473 -16.94 -13.47 3.42
CA PRO A 473 -17.24 -14.33 2.28
C PRO A 473 -17.98 -15.60 2.70
N LYS A 474 -18.89 -16.09 1.85
CA LYS A 474 -19.70 -17.29 2.15
C LYS A 474 -19.23 -18.54 1.39
N THR A 475 -18.33 -18.38 0.43
CA THR A 475 -17.65 -19.48 -0.27
C THR A 475 -16.67 -20.16 0.69
N GLN A 476 -17.02 -21.37 1.14
CA GLN A 476 -16.32 -22.12 2.19
C GLN A 476 -14.80 -22.22 2.03
N PRO A 477 -14.23 -22.50 0.84
CA PRO A 477 -12.78 -22.51 0.67
C PRO A 477 -12.05 -21.20 1.03
N VAL A 478 -12.74 -20.05 0.93
CA VAL A 478 -12.16 -18.73 1.24
C VAL A 478 -11.98 -18.55 2.75
N THR A 479 -12.90 -19.09 3.54
CA THR A 479 -12.94 -18.93 5.01
C THR A 479 -12.47 -20.16 5.77
N LYS A 480 -12.04 -21.23 5.08
CA LYS A 480 -11.69 -22.53 5.66
C LYS A 480 -10.71 -22.43 6.84
N ASP A 481 -9.67 -21.61 6.69
CA ASP A 481 -8.60 -21.45 7.67
C ASP A 481 -8.73 -20.13 8.46
N VAL A 482 -9.92 -19.53 8.44
CA VAL A 482 -10.20 -18.26 9.11
C VAL A 482 -11.37 -18.47 10.08
N PRO A 483 -11.14 -18.46 11.41
CA PRO A 483 -12.21 -18.70 12.36
C PRO A 483 -13.28 -17.59 12.32
N GLU A 484 -14.49 -17.89 12.78
CA GLU A 484 -15.61 -16.91 12.74
C GLU A 484 -15.32 -15.65 13.56
N TRP A 485 -14.64 -15.79 14.71
CA TRP A 485 -14.27 -14.66 15.56
C TRP A 485 -13.28 -13.69 14.89
N ALA A 486 -12.58 -14.12 13.83
CA ALA A 486 -11.65 -13.26 13.12
C ALA A 486 -12.34 -12.19 12.25
N GLY A 487 -13.68 -12.23 12.13
CA GLY A 487 -14.41 -11.25 11.34
C GLY A 487 -13.97 -11.26 9.88
N VAL A 488 -13.53 -10.10 9.39
CA VAL A 488 -13.03 -9.87 8.03
C VAL A 488 -11.60 -9.31 8.09
N PRO A 489 -10.59 -10.14 7.80
CA PRO A 489 -9.19 -9.74 7.83
C PRO A 489 -8.75 -8.80 6.70
N HIS A 490 -7.55 -8.24 6.86
CA HIS A 490 -6.82 -7.55 5.80
C HIS A 490 -6.77 -8.34 4.49
N MET A 491 -6.93 -7.67 3.34
CA MET A 491 -7.06 -8.23 1.98
C MET A 491 -8.40 -8.92 1.63
N PHE A 492 -9.35 -9.10 2.55
CA PHE A 492 -10.55 -9.91 2.27
C PHE A 492 -11.57 -9.22 1.36
N GLU A 493 -11.44 -7.92 1.13
CA GLU A 493 -12.22 -7.18 0.13
C GLU A 493 -11.67 -7.35 -1.30
N LEU A 494 -10.37 -7.66 -1.45
CA LEU A 494 -9.70 -7.71 -2.75
C LEU A 494 -10.28 -8.73 -3.73
N PRO A 495 -10.74 -9.94 -3.31
CA PRO A 495 -11.41 -10.86 -4.24
C PRO A 495 -12.61 -10.21 -4.95
N PHE A 496 -13.35 -9.37 -4.24
CA PHE A 496 -14.54 -8.69 -4.76
C PHE A 496 -14.18 -7.52 -5.66
N VAL A 497 -13.12 -6.77 -5.32
CA VAL A 497 -12.58 -5.66 -6.13
C VAL A 497 -12.10 -6.15 -7.51
N TRP A 498 -11.38 -7.28 -7.55
CA TRP A 498 -10.77 -7.80 -8.77
C TRP A 498 -11.67 -8.74 -9.59
N GLY A 499 -12.86 -9.05 -9.08
CA GLY A 499 -13.80 -9.93 -9.78
C GLY A 499 -13.41 -11.40 -9.75
N LEU A 500 -12.64 -11.84 -8.76
CA LEU A 500 -12.26 -13.26 -8.58
C LEU A 500 -13.47 -14.21 -8.60
N PRO A 501 -14.65 -13.84 -8.04
CA PRO A 501 -15.84 -14.69 -8.14
C PRO A 501 -16.31 -15.05 -9.55
N TYR A 502 -15.85 -14.31 -10.56
CA TYR A 502 -16.16 -14.54 -11.98
C TYR A 502 -15.03 -15.18 -12.76
N LEU A 503 -13.89 -15.46 -12.13
CA LEU A 503 -12.75 -16.06 -12.80
C LEU A 503 -13.11 -17.47 -13.30
N MET A 504 -12.77 -17.75 -14.56
CA MET A 504 -13.05 -19.02 -15.22
C MET A 504 -11.73 -19.66 -15.66
N GLY A 505 -11.60 -20.98 -15.55
CA GLY A 505 -10.38 -21.69 -15.92
C GLY A 505 -10.29 -23.06 -15.26
N ALA A 506 -9.32 -23.87 -15.68
CA ALA A 506 -9.01 -25.13 -15.02
C ALA A 506 -8.46 -24.83 -13.61
N GLY A 507 -9.07 -25.43 -12.58
CA GLY A 507 -8.67 -25.17 -11.19
C GLY A 507 -9.21 -23.85 -10.60
N ALA A 508 -10.00 -23.08 -11.34
CA ALA A 508 -10.68 -21.91 -10.78
C ALA A 508 -11.74 -22.33 -9.74
N MET A 509 -11.72 -21.65 -8.59
CA MET A 509 -12.66 -21.89 -7.50
C MET A 509 -14.10 -21.57 -7.92
N GLN A 510 -15.06 -22.39 -7.45
CA GLN A 510 -16.48 -22.11 -7.63
C GLN A 510 -16.99 -21.22 -6.49
N TRP A 511 -17.38 -19.99 -6.86
CA TRP A 511 -17.94 -19.02 -5.93
C TRP A 511 -19.47 -19.04 -5.93
N ILE A 512 -20.05 -18.88 -4.73
CA ILE A 512 -21.50 -18.85 -4.58
C ILE A 512 -22.10 -17.52 -5.06
N PHE A 513 -23.42 -17.50 -5.28
CA PHE A 513 -24.12 -16.34 -5.82
C PHE A 513 -23.98 -15.07 -4.97
N ASN A 514 -24.05 -15.18 -3.64
CA ASN A 514 -23.96 -14.01 -2.75
C ASN A 514 -22.61 -13.30 -2.86
N ASP A 515 -21.51 -14.05 -2.96
CA ASP A 515 -20.17 -13.48 -3.12
C ASP A 515 -20.00 -12.84 -4.52
N LYS A 516 -20.59 -13.45 -5.56
CA LYS A 516 -20.65 -12.84 -6.90
C LYS A 516 -21.39 -11.51 -6.91
N LYS A 517 -22.54 -11.45 -6.21
CA LYS A 517 -23.32 -10.21 -6.05
C LYS A 517 -22.51 -9.14 -5.31
N MET A 518 -21.80 -9.51 -4.24
CA MET A 518 -20.93 -8.56 -3.53
C MET A 518 -19.81 -8.04 -4.44
N SER A 519 -19.23 -8.92 -5.27
CA SER A 519 -18.24 -8.48 -6.27
C SER A 519 -18.82 -7.50 -7.28
N ASP A 520 -20.05 -7.72 -7.78
CA ASP A 520 -20.70 -6.74 -8.65
C ASP A 520 -20.90 -5.39 -7.97
N VAL A 521 -21.33 -5.38 -6.70
CA VAL A 521 -21.52 -4.16 -5.92
C VAL A 521 -20.20 -3.41 -5.76
N MET A 522 -19.14 -4.08 -5.27
CA MET A 522 -17.82 -3.48 -5.10
C MET A 522 -17.25 -2.94 -6.41
N MET A 523 -17.25 -3.76 -7.46
CA MET A 523 -16.71 -3.34 -8.75
C MET A 523 -17.47 -2.15 -9.34
N THR A 524 -18.80 -2.13 -9.18
CA THR A 524 -19.65 -1.06 -9.72
C THR A 524 -19.46 0.25 -8.95
N MET A 525 -19.34 0.22 -7.61
CA MET A 525 -19.06 1.43 -6.82
C MET A 525 -17.72 2.06 -7.22
N LEU A 526 -16.65 1.26 -7.27
CA LEU A 526 -15.31 1.76 -7.62
C LEU A 526 -15.25 2.30 -9.05
N ALA A 527 -15.87 1.61 -10.01
CA ALA A 527 -15.91 2.06 -11.39
C ALA A 527 -16.81 3.30 -11.59
N THR A 528 -17.91 3.41 -10.84
CA THR A 528 -18.77 4.59 -10.87
C THR A 528 -18.00 5.79 -10.36
N PHE A 529 -17.32 5.67 -9.21
CA PHE A 529 -16.42 6.70 -8.72
C PHE A 529 -15.32 7.06 -9.72
N ALA A 530 -14.71 6.07 -10.38
CA ALA A 530 -13.71 6.35 -11.41
C ALA A 530 -14.28 7.18 -12.58
N LYS A 531 -15.53 6.94 -12.97
CA LYS A 531 -16.22 7.70 -14.02
C LYS A 531 -16.64 9.10 -13.53
N THR A 532 -17.28 9.21 -12.38
CA THR A 532 -18.05 10.40 -11.97
C THR A 532 -17.45 11.16 -10.80
N GLY A 533 -16.69 10.50 -9.93
CA GLY A 533 -16.24 11.04 -8.64
C GLY A 533 -17.22 10.81 -7.48
N ASP A 534 -18.31 10.08 -7.72
CA ASP A 534 -19.31 9.69 -6.72
C ASP A 534 -19.54 8.17 -6.82
N PRO A 535 -19.35 7.39 -5.75
CA PRO A 535 -19.52 5.93 -5.78
C PRO A 535 -20.98 5.48 -5.65
N SER A 536 -21.95 6.39 -5.43
CA SER A 536 -23.35 6.04 -5.20
C SER A 536 -23.98 5.31 -6.39
N LEU A 537 -24.74 4.26 -6.08
CA LEU A 537 -25.47 3.46 -7.07
C LEU A 537 -26.95 3.85 -7.07
N THR A 538 -27.33 4.79 -7.94
CA THR A 538 -28.67 5.40 -7.94
C THR A 538 -29.66 4.79 -8.94
N SER A 539 -29.21 3.85 -9.79
CA SER A 539 -30.03 3.23 -10.85
C SER A 539 -30.14 1.71 -10.68
N GLY A 540 -31.35 1.16 -10.71
CA GLY A 540 -31.64 -0.29 -10.63
C GLY A 540 -32.28 -0.74 -9.30
N THR A 541 -32.54 -2.03 -9.15
CA THR A 541 -33.07 -2.63 -7.91
C THR A 541 -31.94 -2.77 -6.87
N GLY A 542 -32.00 -2.00 -5.77
CA GLY A 542 -30.99 -1.99 -4.71
C GLY A 542 -30.07 -0.76 -4.76
N SER A 543 -30.68 0.44 -4.76
CA SER A 543 -29.93 1.69 -4.74
C SER A 543 -29.09 1.82 -3.48
N ILE A 544 -27.80 2.10 -3.62
CA ILE A 544 -26.88 2.37 -2.50
C ILE A 544 -26.54 3.86 -2.55
N LYS A 545 -27.01 4.60 -1.55
CA LYS A 545 -26.61 6.00 -1.34
C LYS A 545 -25.37 6.03 -0.47
N TRP A 546 -24.26 6.52 -1.00
CA TRP A 546 -23.02 6.68 -0.25
C TRP A 546 -22.84 8.16 0.06
N GLU A 547 -23.12 8.55 1.28
CA GLU A 547 -23.03 9.95 1.70
C GLU A 547 -21.57 10.38 1.84
N PRO A 548 -21.18 11.60 1.41
CA PRO A 548 -19.83 12.10 1.61
C PRO A 548 -19.48 12.20 3.10
N TYR A 549 -18.27 11.75 3.44
CA TYR A 549 -17.68 11.87 4.75
C TYR A 549 -17.25 13.32 5.02
N THR A 550 -17.57 13.84 6.20
CA THR A 550 -17.13 15.15 6.69
C THR A 550 -16.76 15.06 8.16
N GLN A 551 -16.05 16.06 8.69
CA GLN A 551 -15.75 16.10 10.13
C GLN A 551 -17.03 16.27 10.97
N ASP A 552 -18.02 17.01 10.47
CA ASP A 552 -19.29 17.27 11.19
C ASP A 552 -20.28 16.11 11.07
N ASN A 553 -20.18 15.31 10.00
CA ASN A 553 -20.98 14.12 9.77
C ASN A 553 -20.05 12.97 9.30
N PRO A 554 -19.34 12.30 10.23
CA PRO A 554 -18.31 11.32 9.90
C PRO A 554 -18.88 9.93 9.56
N ARG A 555 -20.05 9.86 8.91
CA ARG A 555 -20.67 8.58 8.56
C ARG A 555 -19.86 7.82 7.50
N MET A 556 -19.80 6.51 7.65
CA MET A 556 -19.12 5.56 6.79
C MET A 556 -20.13 4.58 6.19
N LEU A 557 -19.86 4.09 4.98
CA LEU A 557 -20.63 2.99 4.41
C LEU A 557 -20.15 1.66 5.03
N ILE A 558 -21.03 0.93 5.69
CA ILE A 558 -20.74 -0.43 6.15
C ILE A 558 -21.05 -1.39 5.01
N ILE A 559 -20.03 -2.05 4.50
CA ILE A 559 -20.16 -3.00 3.39
C ILE A 559 -20.26 -4.40 3.98
N ASP A 560 -21.48 -4.81 4.30
CA ASP A 560 -21.85 -6.12 4.80
C ASP A 560 -22.88 -6.79 3.86
N LYS A 561 -23.86 -7.53 4.38
CA LYS A 561 -24.95 -8.08 3.55
C LYS A 561 -25.89 -6.98 2.99
N ASN A 562 -26.11 -5.90 3.72
CA ASN A 562 -27.13 -4.89 3.41
C ASN A 562 -26.55 -3.63 2.74
N VAL A 563 -25.27 -3.34 2.93
CA VAL A 563 -24.52 -2.21 2.33
C VAL A 563 -25.24 -0.86 2.53
N GLU A 564 -25.03 -0.27 3.71
CA GLU A 564 -25.74 0.93 4.14
C GLU A 564 -24.84 1.89 4.92
N MET A 565 -25.25 3.15 5.01
CA MET A 565 -24.54 4.13 5.85
C MET A 565 -24.71 3.74 7.31
N ASN A 566 -23.63 3.80 8.09
CA ASN A 566 -23.64 3.39 9.48
C ASN A 566 -24.56 4.27 10.34
N GLU A 567 -25.13 3.67 11.38
CA GLU A 567 -25.68 4.41 12.51
C GLU A 567 -24.53 4.95 13.40
N PRO A 568 -24.73 6.07 14.13
CA PRO A 568 -23.65 6.72 14.88
C PRO A 568 -22.88 5.83 15.88
N ASP A 569 -23.50 4.75 16.36
CA ASP A 569 -22.97 3.80 17.34
C ASP A 569 -22.26 2.58 16.73
N ALA A 570 -22.36 2.35 15.41
CA ALA A 570 -21.75 1.20 14.74
C ALA A 570 -20.22 1.32 14.54
N VAL A 571 -19.66 2.51 14.78
CA VAL A 571 -18.22 2.82 14.69
C VAL A 571 -17.82 3.58 15.96
N ASP A 572 -16.71 3.18 16.59
CA ASP A 572 -16.16 3.91 17.74
C ASP A 572 -15.41 5.17 17.25
N TYR A 573 -16.16 6.23 16.97
CA TYR A 573 -15.59 7.53 16.59
C TYR A 573 -14.70 8.13 17.68
N LYS A 574 -14.90 7.76 18.95
CA LYS A 574 -14.06 8.22 20.06
C LYS A 574 -12.67 7.60 19.96
N ALA A 575 -12.55 6.36 19.51
CA ALA A 575 -11.25 5.74 19.26
C ALA A 575 -10.49 6.45 18.13
N LEU A 576 -11.18 6.82 17.04
CA LEU A 576 -10.57 7.60 15.95
C LEU A 576 -10.10 8.98 16.44
N ALA A 577 -10.91 9.66 17.26
CA ALA A 577 -10.52 10.93 17.89
C ALA A 577 -9.37 10.74 18.90
N PHE A 578 -9.35 9.63 19.64
CA PHE A 578 -8.24 9.29 20.54
C PHE A 578 -6.92 9.27 19.78
N TRP A 579 -6.83 8.56 18.66
CA TRP A 579 -5.60 8.47 17.87
C TRP A 579 -5.24 9.76 17.13
N ASN A 580 -6.23 10.46 16.56
CA ASN A 580 -5.97 11.63 15.73
C ASN A 580 -5.75 12.92 16.53
N GLU A 581 -6.37 13.04 17.71
CA GLU A 581 -6.40 14.29 18.48
C GLU A 581 -5.72 14.18 19.84
N TYR A 582 -6.04 13.16 20.65
CA TYR A 582 -5.58 13.09 22.04
C TYR A 582 -4.20 12.43 22.18
N TYR A 583 -3.99 11.27 21.57
CA TYR A 583 -2.73 10.54 21.61
C TYR A 583 -1.52 11.40 21.20
N PRO A 584 -1.57 12.21 20.12
CA PRO A 584 -0.44 13.09 19.76
C PRO A 584 -0.11 14.14 20.83
N GLN A 585 -1.11 14.63 21.56
CA GLN A 585 -0.87 15.57 22.67
C GLN A 585 -0.15 14.88 23.83
N ILE A 586 -0.51 13.62 24.11
CA ILE A 586 0.15 12.82 25.14
C ILE A 586 1.61 12.54 24.76
N VAL A 587 1.88 12.13 23.52
CA VAL A 587 3.24 11.89 23.04
C VAL A 587 4.08 13.16 23.14
N MET A 588 3.52 14.29 22.74
CA MET A 588 4.18 15.59 22.85
C MET A 588 4.49 15.94 24.32
N GLU A 589 3.56 15.76 25.25
CA GLU A 589 3.80 16.02 26.68
C GLU A 589 4.81 15.03 27.29
N ALA A 590 4.76 13.76 26.87
CA ALA A 590 5.68 12.71 27.31
C ALA A 590 7.12 12.93 26.82
N THR A 591 7.31 13.73 25.76
CA THR A 591 8.62 14.03 25.16
C THR A 591 9.13 15.45 25.48
N ASN A 592 8.25 16.39 25.84
CA ASN A 592 8.60 17.81 26.01
C ASN A 592 9.03 18.22 27.43
N ASN A 593 9.28 17.30 28.36
CA ASN A 593 9.76 17.64 29.72
C ASN A 593 11.28 17.96 29.74
N CYS A 594 11.71 18.84 28.84
CA CYS A 594 12.94 19.57 29.01
C CYS A 594 12.74 20.58 30.13
N CYS A 595 13.47 20.42 31.23
CA CYS A 595 13.56 21.48 32.24
C CYS A 595 14.01 22.75 31.51
N ASN A 596 13.14 23.76 31.46
CA ASN A 596 13.55 25.13 31.22
C ASN A 596 14.52 25.49 32.35
N VAL A 597 15.81 25.20 32.16
CA VAL A 597 16.88 25.76 32.96
C VAL A 597 16.77 27.25 32.72
N THR A 598 16.10 27.93 33.65
CA THR A 598 16.02 29.38 33.86
C THR A 598 17.09 30.16 33.11
N SER A 599 16.84 30.41 31.82
CA SER A 599 17.32 31.59 31.15
C SER A 599 16.12 32.51 31.21
N ALA A 600 16.19 33.47 32.12
CA ALA A 600 15.22 34.55 32.24
C ALA A 600 15.15 35.33 30.90
N ALA A 601 14.42 34.81 29.94
CA ALA A 601 13.96 35.55 28.78
C ALA A 601 12.66 36.22 29.20
N ILE A 602 12.81 37.48 29.60
CA ILE A 602 11.74 38.41 29.90
C ILE A 602 10.80 38.47 28.67
N THR A 603 9.64 37.85 28.78
CA THR A 603 8.48 38.19 27.95
C THR A 603 7.36 38.66 28.87
N TRP A 604 7.14 39.98 28.85
CA TRP A 604 6.03 40.64 29.50
C TRP A 604 4.71 40.11 28.93
N ARG A 605 3.98 39.33 29.73
CA ARG A 605 2.54 39.18 29.58
C ARG A 605 1.87 39.76 30.80
N ILE A 606 1.15 40.87 30.59
CA ILE A 606 0.24 41.45 31.57
C ILE A 606 -0.88 40.44 31.80
N PHE A 607 -0.87 39.77 32.94
CA PHE A 607 -2.00 38.97 33.41
C PHE A 607 -2.96 39.88 34.19
N SER A 608 -4.13 40.16 33.62
CA SER A 608 -5.27 40.67 34.36
C SER A 608 -6.07 39.49 34.91
N CYS A 609 -5.98 39.26 36.23
CA CYS A 609 -6.76 38.24 36.92
C CYS A 609 -7.90 38.92 37.69
N SER A 610 -9.14 38.70 37.27
CA SER A 610 -10.34 39.15 38.00
C SER A 610 -10.80 38.05 38.94
N VAL A 611 -10.70 38.27 40.25
CA VAL A 611 -11.25 37.38 41.27
C VAL A 611 -12.58 37.97 41.74
N TYR A 612 -13.67 37.23 41.54
CA TYR A 612 -14.98 37.56 42.11
C TYR A 612 -15.08 36.98 43.53
N LEU A 613 -15.06 37.86 44.52
CA LEU A 613 -15.54 37.57 45.88
C LEU A 613 -16.53 38.68 46.24
N GLY A 614 -17.74 38.26 46.64
CA GLY A 614 -18.87 39.06 47.13
C GLY A 614 -18.76 40.57 47.02
N GLY A 615 -19.29 41.13 45.94
CA GLY A 615 -19.84 42.50 45.89
C GLY A 615 -18.93 43.63 46.37
N THR A 616 -17.79 43.87 45.71
CA THR A 616 -17.24 45.23 45.42
C THR A 616 -15.93 45.07 44.63
N MET A 617 -15.74 45.89 43.59
CA MET A 617 -14.53 45.88 42.74
C MET A 617 -13.52 46.90 43.28
N VAL A 618 -12.32 46.45 43.66
CA VAL A 618 -11.17 47.32 43.96
C VAL A 618 -9.99 46.89 43.11
N THR A 619 -9.55 47.75 42.21
CA THR A 619 -8.35 47.60 41.39
C THR A 619 -7.16 48.28 42.08
N LEU A 620 -6.13 47.51 42.42
CA LEU A 620 -4.86 48.01 42.96
C LEU A 620 -3.74 47.75 41.94
N ALA A 621 -3.21 48.83 41.37
CA ALA A 621 -2.02 48.79 40.52
C ALA A 621 -0.80 49.18 41.36
N LEU A 622 0.13 48.25 41.58
CA LEU A 622 1.42 48.52 42.19
C LEU A 622 2.48 48.64 41.09
N HIS A 623 3.05 49.84 40.94
CA HIS A 623 4.27 50.06 40.17
C HIS A 623 5.48 49.99 41.11
N ARG A 624 6.41 49.08 40.83
CA ARG A 624 7.73 49.05 41.46
C ARG A 624 8.77 49.35 40.40
N PHE A 625 9.32 50.55 40.44
CA PHE A 625 10.59 50.89 39.78
C PHE A 625 11.72 50.48 40.71
N GLN A 626 12.69 49.70 40.22
CA GLN A 626 14.07 49.72 40.73
C GLN A 626 15.04 49.42 39.59
N PHE A 627 16.18 50.11 39.67
CA PHE A 627 17.25 50.31 38.68
C PHE A 627 17.96 49.04 38.22
#